data_AF-A0A8X7PZ20-F1
#
_entry.id   AF-A0A8X7PZ20-F1
#
_cell.length_a   1.000
_cell.length_b   1.000
_cell.length_c   1.000
_cell.angle_alpha   90.00
_cell.angle_beta   90.00
_cell.angle_gamma   90.00
#
_symmetry.space_group_name_H-M   'P 1'
#
loop_
_entity.id
_entity.type
_entity.pdbx_description
1 polymer ?
#
loop_
_entity_poly.entity_id
_entity_poly.type
_entity_poly.pdbx_seq_one_letter_code
_entity_poly.pdbx_strand_id
1 'polypeptide(L)'
;MKSWRKKKPKWLCSIIYQFKMICWAIDLIRHYEFRLKHRGLLPLEEHLSIQDFINNTPKHYLDEDGALIVDLSLAAKVLKGKDDLERFIPADVKVHMMYANRYSDFDQDRSDVFNADLCKHLKGGCVAARITVYPSYNLLKGKEIYYPTNEEVHGLVPNGHIVLLTHYGFDAEDRLFYQFQESYGVETCDKGYAYVYGDLVTHFVDMVL
;
A
#
# COMPACT_ATOMS: atom_id res chain seq x y z
N MET A 1 -18.05 0.20 -6.82
CA MET A 1 -17.41 -1.06 -7.30
C MET A 1 -17.47 -2.12 -6.20
N LYS A 2 -17.52 -3.44 -6.46
CA LYS A 2 -17.29 -4.44 -5.39
C LYS A 2 -15.79 -4.54 -5.06
N SER A 3 -15.40 -4.56 -3.78
CA SER A 3 -14.00 -4.72 -3.34
C SER A 3 -13.34 -5.99 -3.90
N TRP A 4 -12.04 -5.96 -4.16
CA TRP A 4 -11.25 -7.14 -4.58
C TRP A 4 -11.32 -8.27 -3.55
N ARG A 5 -11.41 -7.93 -2.25
CA ARG A 5 -11.70 -8.86 -1.15
C ARG A 5 -12.93 -9.73 -1.41
N LYS A 6 -13.95 -9.18 -2.06
CA LYS A 6 -15.21 -9.89 -2.37
C LYS A 6 -15.23 -10.48 -3.77
N LYS A 7 -14.63 -9.79 -4.76
CA LYS A 7 -14.65 -10.21 -6.16
C LYS A 7 -13.78 -11.43 -6.42
N LYS A 8 -12.55 -11.41 -5.91
CA LYS A 8 -11.51 -12.41 -6.20
C LYS A 8 -10.64 -12.63 -4.95
N PRO A 9 -11.22 -13.12 -3.83
CA PRO A 9 -10.49 -13.28 -2.57
C PRO A 9 -9.22 -14.13 -2.71
N LYS A 10 -9.24 -15.16 -3.57
CA LYS A 10 -8.09 -16.06 -3.82
C LYS A 10 -6.90 -15.39 -4.53
N TRP A 11 -7.10 -14.21 -5.12
CA TRP A 11 -6.01 -13.46 -5.73
C TRP A 11 -5.27 -12.59 -4.71
N LEU A 12 -5.92 -12.29 -3.57
CA LEU A 12 -5.30 -11.63 -2.45
C LEU A 12 -4.64 -12.69 -1.56
N CYS A 13 -3.43 -12.42 -1.11
CA CYS A 13 -2.76 -13.28 -0.14
C CYS A 13 -3.51 -13.25 1.20
N SER A 14 -3.33 -14.29 2.02
CA SER A 14 -3.79 -14.28 3.40
C SER A 14 -3.21 -13.09 4.16
N ILE A 15 -4.01 -12.49 5.05
CA ILE A 15 -3.54 -11.47 5.99
C ILE A 15 -2.49 -12.10 6.90
N ILE A 16 -1.38 -11.38 7.12
CA ILE A 16 -0.29 -11.84 8.00
C ILE A 16 -0.14 -10.85 9.15
N TYR A 17 0.66 -11.25 10.12
CA TYR A 17 1.10 -10.40 11.22
C TYR A 17 2.57 -10.05 11.04
N GLN A 18 2.89 -8.76 10.92
CA GLN A 18 4.25 -8.27 10.86
C GLN A 18 4.80 -8.07 12.28
N PHE A 19 5.94 -8.71 12.58
CA PHE A 19 6.63 -8.52 13.86
C PHE A 19 7.63 -7.35 13.84
N LYS A 20 7.93 -6.81 12.65
CA LYS A 20 8.85 -5.69 12.41
C LYS A 20 8.21 -4.69 11.45
N MET A 21 8.82 -3.51 11.29
CA MET A 21 8.40 -2.45 10.35
C MET A 21 8.70 -2.83 8.88
N ILE A 22 8.04 -3.88 8.38
CA ILE A 22 8.29 -4.47 7.05
C ILE A 22 7.10 -4.32 6.08
N CYS A 23 6.15 -3.46 6.39
CA CYS A 23 4.96 -3.22 5.55
C CYS A 23 5.33 -2.86 4.11
N TRP A 24 6.42 -2.12 3.92
CA TRP A 24 6.98 -1.81 2.60
C TRP A 24 7.25 -3.04 1.73
N ALA A 25 7.74 -4.14 2.32
CA ALA A 25 8.04 -5.38 1.61
C ALA A 25 6.78 -6.22 1.39
N ILE A 26 5.95 -6.31 2.44
CA ILE A 26 4.71 -7.10 2.44
C ILE A 26 3.78 -6.60 1.34
N ASP A 27 3.42 -5.32 1.36
CA ASP A 27 2.39 -4.79 0.48
C ASP A 27 2.88 -4.66 -0.96
N LEU A 28 4.18 -4.39 -1.16
CA LEU A 28 4.76 -4.36 -2.51
C LEU A 28 4.76 -5.76 -3.16
N ILE A 29 5.20 -6.79 -2.42
CA ILE A 29 5.21 -8.17 -2.92
C ILE A 29 3.80 -8.69 -3.14
N ARG A 30 2.85 -8.37 -2.25
CA ARG A 30 1.44 -8.75 -2.43
C ARG A 30 0.78 -8.06 -3.62
N HIS A 31 1.10 -6.80 -3.86
CA HIS A 31 0.67 -6.11 -5.08
C HIS A 31 1.21 -6.84 -6.32
N TYR A 32 2.51 -7.16 -6.33
CA TYR A 32 3.12 -7.85 -7.46
C TYR A 32 2.55 -9.25 -7.68
N GLU A 33 2.40 -10.04 -6.61
CA GLU A 33 1.80 -11.36 -6.62
C GLU A 33 0.38 -11.34 -7.19
N PHE A 34 -0.44 -10.38 -6.74
CA PHE A 34 -1.79 -10.20 -7.27
C PHE A 34 -1.77 -9.96 -8.79
N ARG A 35 -0.87 -9.12 -9.29
CA ARG A 35 -0.75 -8.84 -10.72
C ARG A 35 -0.40 -10.11 -11.50
N LEU A 36 0.56 -10.90 -11.01
CA LEU A 36 0.95 -12.16 -11.65
C LEU A 36 -0.22 -13.16 -11.66
N LYS A 37 -0.92 -13.33 -10.53
CA LYS A 37 -2.12 -14.20 -10.42
C LYS A 37 -3.24 -13.74 -11.35
N HIS A 38 -3.48 -12.43 -11.44
CA HIS A 38 -4.48 -11.87 -12.32
C HIS A 38 -4.20 -12.15 -13.81
N ARG A 39 -2.92 -12.18 -14.21
CA ARG A 39 -2.50 -12.53 -15.58
C ARG A 39 -2.34 -14.03 -15.83
N GLY A 40 -2.52 -14.87 -14.81
CA GLY A 40 -2.29 -16.32 -14.91
C GLY A 40 -0.81 -16.71 -15.01
N LEU A 41 0.11 -15.82 -14.61
CA LEU A 41 1.55 -16.06 -14.62
C LEU A 41 2.03 -16.77 -13.35
N LEU A 42 1.30 -16.60 -12.24
CA LEU A 42 1.55 -17.30 -10.98
C LEU A 42 0.30 -18.11 -10.58
N PRO A 43 0.43 -19.41 -10.28
CA PRO A 43 -0.68 -20.20 -9.74
C PRO A 43 -1.26 -19.60 -8.45
N LEU A 44 -2.56 -19.80 -8.22
CA LEU A 44 -3.24 -19.18 -7.07
C LEU A 44 -2.70 -19.63 -5.71
N GLU A 45 -2.19 -20.85 -5.63
CA GLU A 45 -1.66 -21.47 -4.41
C GLU A 45 -0.16 -21.17 -4.20
N GLU A 46 0.52 -20.58 -5.19
CA GLU A 46 1.91 -20.16 -5.06
C GLU A 46 2.01 -18.74 -4.51
N HIS A 47 3.13 -18.45 -3.85
CA HIS A 47 3.38 -17.16 -3.21
C HIS A 47 4.80 -16.68 -3.47
N LEU A 48 4.95 -15.36 -3.64
CA LEU A 48 6.25 -14.72 -3.68
C LEU A 48 6.81 -14.58 -2.26
N SER A 49 8.11 -14.83 -2.11
CA SER A 49 8.78 -14.75 -0.81
C SER A 49 9.05 -13.31 -0.39
N ILE A 50 8.36 -12.85 0.65
CA ILE A 50 8.60 -11.54 1.28
C ILE A 50 10.02 -11.49 1.87
N GLN A 51 10.48 -12.59 2.47
CA GLN A 51 11.82 -12.66 3.08
C GLN A 51 12.92 -12.57 2.02
N ASP A 52 12.75 -13.19 0.85
CA ASP A 52 13.73 -13.07 -0.24
C ASP A 52 13.74 -11.67 -0.82
N PHE A 53 12.62 -10.95 -0.81
CA PHE A 53 12.62 -9.54 -1.16
C PHE A 53 13.42 -8.70 -0.16
N ILE A 54 13.21 -8.91 1.15
CA ILE A 54 13.95 -8.23 2.22
C ILE A 54 15.45 -8.53 2.16
N ASN A 55 15.83 -9.81 2.10
CA ASN A 55 17.24 -10.26 2.14
C ASN A 55 18.08 -9.68 1.00
N ASN A 56 17.45 -9.44 -0.15
CA ASN A 56 18.11 -8.91 -1.33
C ASN A 56 17.90 -7.40 -1.51
N THR A 57 17.23 -6.73 -0.57
CA THR A 57 17.15 -5.28 -0.57
C THR A 57 18.52 -4.73 -0.16
N PRO A 58 19.17 -3.90 -0.99
CA PRO A 58 20.46 -3.32 -0.64
C PRO A 58 20.41 -2.58 0.70
N LYS A 59 21.34 -2.92 1.60
CA LYS A 59 21.33 -2.45 2.99
C LYS A 59 21.38 -0.92 3.10
N HIS A 60 21.96 -0.21 2.13
CA HIS A 60 22.01 1.26 2.13
C HIS A 60 20.66 1.93 1.86
N TYR A 61 19.61 1.17 1.51
CA TYR A 61 18.23 1.65 1.46
C TYR A 61 17.45 1.38 2.75
N LEU A 62 18.04 0.63 3.69
CA LEU A 62 17.44 0.28 4.97
C LEU A 62 18.00 1.19 6.06
N ASP A 63 17.17 1.54 7.03
CA ASP A 63 17.62 2.12 8.28
C ASP A 63 18.24 1.07 9.22
N GLU A 64 18.66 1.50 10.41
CA GLU A 64 19.32 0.64 11.40
C GLU A 64 18.44 -0.53 11.88
N ASP A 65 17.12 -0.41 11.78
CA ASP A 65 16.16 -1.45 12.18
C ASP A 65 15.80 -2.42 11.03
N GLY A 66 16.38 -2.22 9.84
CA GLY A 66 16.06 -2.98 8.64
C GLY A 66 14.71 -2.61 8.04
N ALA A 67 14.12 -1.48 8.44
CA ALA A 67 12.98 -0.90 7.76
C ALA A 67 13.48 -0.11 6.55
N LEU A 68 12.72 -0.11 5.45
CA LEU A 68 13.03 0.79 4.35
C LEU A 68 12.85 2.21 4.86
N ILE A 69 13.79 3.09 4.51
CA ILE A 69 13.53 4.52 4.37
C ILE A 69 12.23 4.61 3.56
N VAL A 70 11.15 5.13 4.16
CA VAL A 70 9.76 5.14 3.67
C VAL A 70 9.62 5.84 2.31
N ASP A 71 10.20 5.21 1.28
CA ASP A 71 10.32 5.67 -0.10
C ASP A 71 10.03 4.47 -0.99
N LEU A 72 8.76 4.41 -1.38
CA LEU A 72 8.21 3.41 -2.28
C LEU A 72 8.98 3.35 -3.62
N SER A 73 9.69 4.43 -4.00
CA SER A 73 10.51 4.52 -5.20
C SER A 73 11.77 3.67 -5.11
N LEU A 74 12.35 3.53 -3.92
CA LEU A 74 13.48 2.64 -3.68
C LEU A 74 13.04 1.18 -3.71
N ALA A 75 11.93 0.85 -3.06
CA ALA A 75 11.36 -0.50 -3.09
C ALA A 75 11.02 -0.93 -4.53
N ALA A 76 10.46 -0.03 -5.33
CA ALA A 76 10.23 -0.23 -6.77
C ALA A 76 11.51 -0.55 -7.56
N LYS A 77 12.61 0.16 -7.29
CA LYS A 77 13.92 -0.09 -7.93
C LYS A 77 14.47 -1.47 -7.56
N VAL A 78 14.34 -1.88 -6.31
CA VAL A 78 14.79 -3.21 -5.86
C VAL A 78 13.99 -4.31 -6.55
N LEU A 79 12.68 -4.11 -6.77
CA LEU A 79 11.85 -5.08 -7.49
C LEU A 79 12.25 -5.21 -8.96
N LYS A 80 12.67 -4.11 -9.61
CA LYS A 80 13.08 -4.08 -11.03
C LYS A 80 14.50 -4.60 -11.27
N GLY A 81 15.42 -4.39 -10.33
CA GLY A 81 16.86 -4.65 -10.50
C GLY A 81 17.34 -6.06 -10.15
N LYS A 82 16.44 -7.04 -10.02
CA LYS A 82 16.82 -8.42 -9.68
C LYS A 82 16.95 -9.30 -10.91
N ASP A 83 18.14 -9.81 -11.14
CA ASP A 83 18.37 -10.98 -12.01
C ASP A 83 17.84 -12.28 -11.34
N ASP A 84 17.80 -12.33 -10.00
CA ASP A 84 17.47 -13.54 -9.21
C ASP A 84 15.97 -13.74 -8.90
N LEU A 85 15.07 -12.85 -9.31
CA LEU A 85 13.65 -13.20 -9.47
C LEU A 85 13.51 -13.92 -10.83
N GLU A 86 14.25 -15.01 -11.01
CA GLU A 86 14.61 -15.63 -12.30
C GLU A 86 13.43 -15.95 -13.25
N ARG A 87 12.18 -15.84 -12.78
CA ARG A 87 10.98 -16.17 -13.56
C ARG A 87 10.03 -15.00 -13.82
N PHE A 88 9.98 -13.98 -12.96
CA PHE A 88 9.01 -12.89 -13.07
C PHE A 88 9.63 -11.57 -12.62
N ILE A 89 10.14 -10.79 -13.58
CA ILE A 89 10.61 -9.41 -13.36
C ILE A 89 9.56 -8.47 -13.96
N PRO A 90 9.05 -7.46 -13.23
CA PRO A 90 8.12 -6.50 -13.82
C PRO A 90 8.83 -5.68 -14.90
N ALA A 91 8.19 -5.50 -16.06
CA ALA A 91 8.71 -4.68 -17.16
C ALA A 91 8.96 -3.22 -16.73
N ASP A 92 8.07 -2.66 -15.91
CA ASP A 92 8.26 -1.32 -15.34
C ASP A 92 7.59 -1.16 -13.98
N VAL A 93 8.19 -0.34 -13.12
CA VAL A 93 7.64 0.03 -11.82
C VAL A 93 7.78 1.53 -11.63
N LYS A 94 6.65 2.22 -11.51
CA LYS A 94 6.57 3.67 -11.33
C LYS A 94 5.96 4.00 -9.98
N VAL A 95 6.39 5.11 -9.40
CA VAL A 95 5.79 5.65 -8.17
C VAL A 95 5.15 6.98 -8.50
N HIS A 96 3.86 7.06 -8.23
CA HIS A 96 3.06 8.26 -8.36
C HIS A 96 3.01 8.92 -6.98
N MET A 97 3.26 10.22 -6.91
CA MET A 97 3.33 10.98 -5.66
C MET A 97 2.31 12.12 -5.72
N MET A 98 1.54 12.29 -4.64
CA MET A 98 0.65 13.44 -4.51
C MET A 98 1.46 14.73 -4.43
N TYR A 99 2.61 14.72 -3.74
CA TYR A 99 3.51 15.89 -3.67
C TYR A 99 4.93 15.51 -4.06
N ALA A 100 5.60 16.40 -4.80
CA ALA A 100 7.01 16.22 -5.16
C ALA A 100 7.95 16.38 -3.95
N ASN A 101 7.53 17.16 -2.94
CA ASN A 101 8.25 17.38 -1.70
C ASN A 101 7.39 17.02 -0.49
N ARG A 102 8.02 16.41 0.51
CA ARG A 102 7.39 15.92 1.75
C ARG A 102 6.77 17.05 2.62
N TYR A 103 7.09 18.31 2.34
CA TYR A 103 6.62 19.51 3.05
C TYR A 103 5.71 20.41 2.20
N SER A 104 5.08 19.85 1.16
CA SER A 104 4.15 20.65 0.35
C SER A 104 2.82 20.79 1.09
N ASP A 105 2.25 21.99 1.07
CA ASP A 105 0.90 22.22 1.58
C ASP A 105 -0.14 21.42 0.79
N PHE A 106 -1.28 21.17 1.42
CA PHE A 106 -2.36 20.44 0.78
C PHE A 106 -2.94 21.22 -0.41
N ASP A 107 -3.06 20.54 -1.56
CA ASP A 107 -3.62 21.07 -2.81
C ASP A 107 -4.74 20.14 -3.27
N GLN A 108 -5.98 20.65 -3.26
CA GLN A 108 -7.17 19.86 -3.58
C GLN A 108 -7.17 19.38 -5.04
N ASP A 109 -6.86 20.25 -6.00
CA ASP A 109 -6.85 19.89 -7.43
C ASP A 109 -5.83 18.79 -7.72
N ARG A 110 -4.67 18.88 -7.08
CA ARG A 110 -3.63 17.85 -7.18
C ARG A 110 -4.06 16.54 -6.52
N SER A 111 -4.68 16.62 -5.35
CA SER A 111 -5.23 15.46 -4.66
C SER A 111 -6.29 14.76 -5.53
N ASP A 112 -7.16 15.52 -6.19
CA ASP A 112 -8.21 14.99 -7.05
C ASP A 112 -7.64 14.28 -8.28
N VAL A 113 -6.65 14.88 -8.95
CA VAL A 113 -5.97 14.25 -10.10
C VAL A 113 -5.25 12.97 -9.69
N PHE A 114 -4.52 13.01 -8.56
CA PHE A 114 -3.82 11.86 -8.00
C PHE A 114 -4.79 10.72 -7.66
N ASN A 115 -5.88 11.04 -6.97
CA ASN A 115 -6.89 10.07 -6.54
C ASN A 115 -7.69 9.51 -7.73
N ALA A 116 -7.96 10.32 -8.76
CA ALA A 116 -8.59 9.85 -9.99
C ALA A 116 -7.71 8.80 -10.71
N ASP A 117 -6.40 9.01 -10.73
CA ASP A 117 -5.45 8.05 -11.30
C ASP A 117 -5.34 6.76 -10.46
N LEU A 118 -5.23 6.90 -9.13
CA LEU A 118 -5.22 5.76 -8.21
C LEU A 118 -6.52 4.93 -8.33
N CYS A 119 -7.67 5.59 -8.43
CA CYS A 119 -8.95 4.92 -8.67
C CYS A 119 -8.98 4.15 -9.98
N LYS A 120 -8.31 4.61 -11.05
CA LYS A 120 -8.17 3.86 -12.31
C LYS A 120 -7.34 2.59 -12.10
N HIS A 121 -6.22 2.67 -11.39
CA HIS A 121 -5.38 1.52 -11.08
C HIS A 121 -6.12 0.49 -10.22
N LEU A 122 -6.85 0.94 -9.20
CA LEU A 122 -7.67 0.07 -8.35
C LEU A 122 -8.81 -0.63 -9.08
N LYS A 123 -9.29 -0.08 -10.20
CA LYS A 123 -10.25 -0.79 -11.06
C LYS A 123 -9.62 -2.03 -11.72
N GLY A 124 -8.31 -2.03 -11.93
CA GLY A 124 -7.54 -3.11 -12.55
C GLY A 124 -6.90 -4.11 -11.59
N GLY A 125 -6.84 -3.83 -10.28
CA GLY A 125 -6.29 -4.74 -9.27
C GLY A 125 -6.13 -4.07 -7.90
N CYS A 126 -5.54 -4.77 -6.94
CA CYS A 126 -5.05 -4.10 -5.73
C CYS A 126 -3.80 -3.26 -6.06
N VAL A 127 -3.49 -2.29 -5.19
CA VAL A 127 -2.39 -1.33 -5.39
C VAL A 127 -1.68 -1.09 -4.08
N ALA A 128 -0.35 -1.23 -4.05
CA ALA A 128 0.47 -0.82 -2.90
C ALA A 128 0.55 0.72 -2.85
N ALA A 129 0.28 1.30 -1.69
CA ALA A 129 0.25 2.75 -1.49
C ALA A 129 0.85 3.14 -0.12
N ARG A 130 1.32 4.38 -0.02
CA ARG A 130 1.74 4.99 1.26
C ARG A 130 0.61 5.86 1.81
N ILE A 131 0.24 5.61 3.06
CA ILE A 131 -0.64 6.47 3.85
C ILE A 131 0.14 7.22 4.91
N THR A 132 -0.33 8.41 5.24
CA THR A 132 0.14 9.21 6.37
C THR A 132 -0.59 8.76 7.62
N VAL A 133 0.13 8.46 8.71
CA VAL A 133 -0.46 7.97 9.97
C VAL A 133 0.05 8.75 11.18
N TYR A 134 -0.85 8.94 12.14
CA TYR A 134 -0.64 9.55 13.45
C TYR A 134 -1.03 8.55 14.56
N PRO A 135 -0.70 8.80 15.84
CA PRO A 135 -1.01 7.88 16.94
C PRO A 135 -2.46 7.37 17.00
N SER A 136 -3.44 8.21 16.64
CA SER A 136 -4.87 7.87 16.54
C SER A 136 -5.17 6.70 15.60
N TYR A 137 -4.29 6.41 14.63
CA TYR A 137 -4.41 5.25 13.75
C TYR A 137 -4.53 3.94 14.54
N ASN A 138 -3.76 3.80 15.63
CA ASN A 138 -3.75 2.58 16.45
C ASN A 138 -5.03 2.37 17.26
N LEU A 139 -5.94 3.35 17.26
CA LEU A 139 -7.22 3.30 17.96
C LEU A 139 -8.37 2.84 17.06
N LEU A 140 -8.13 2.69 15.75
CA LEU A 140 -9.14 2.35 14.76
C LEU A 140 -9.79 0.98 15.04
N LYS A 141 -11.12 0.91 14.93
CA LYS A 141 -11.90 -0.31 15.15
C LYS A 141 -12.91 -0.56 14.05
N GLY A 142 -13.20 -1.84 13.82
CA GLY A 142 -14.25 -2.28 12.89
C GLY A 142 -14.10 -1.65 11.50
N LYS A 143 -15.10 -0.87 11.09
CA LYS A 143 -15.16 -0.23 9.75
C LYS A 143 -15.03 1.29 9.79
N GLU A 144 -14.46 1.82 10.86
CA GLU A 144 -14.13 3.24 10.93
C GLU A 144 -13.18 3.63 9.80
N ILE A 145 -13.36 4.84 9.25
CA ILE A 145 -12.48 5.41 8.24
C ILE A 145 -11.49 6.31 8.96
N TYR A 146 -10.21 5.96 8.85
CA TYR A 146 -9.13 6.67 9.52
C TYR A 146 -9.03 8.12 9.05
N TYR A 147 -9.01 9.03 10.02
CA TYR A 147 -8.63 10.43 9.88
C TYR A 147 -7.95 10.91 11.17
N PRO A 148 -6.82 11.65 11.10
CA PRO A 148 -6.15 12.16 12.29
C PRO A 148 -6.96 13.24 12.99
N THR A 149 -6.66 13.47 14.26
CA THR A 149 -7.26 14.60 14.99
C THR A 149 -6.60 15.92 14.58
N ASN A 150 -7.31 17.03 14.74
CA ASN A 150 -6.74 18.36 14.47
C ASN A 150 -5.49 18.61 15.33
N GLU A 151 -5.47 18.16 16.59
CA GLU A 151 -4.31 18.33 17.46
C GLU A 151 -3.07 17.60 16.92
N GLU A 152 -3.25 16.39 16.39
CA GLU A 152 -2.15 15.62 15.79
C GLU A 152 -1.59 16.32 14.55
N VAL A 153 -2.46 16.81 13.66
CA VAL A 153 -2.05 17.48 12.42
C VAL A 153 -1.24 18.74 12.69
N HIS A 154 -1.57 19.49 13.75
CA HIS A 154 -0.86 20.73 14.10
C HIS A 154 0.35 20.52 15.02
N GLY A 155 0.37 19.43 15.79
CA GLY A 155 1.34 19.22 16.87
C GLY A 155 2.38 18.14 16.62
N LEU A 156 2.18 17.25 15.64
CA LEU A 156 3.02 16.08 15.44
C LEU A 156 3.54 15.97 14.00
N VAL A 157 4.73 15.37 13.87
CA VAL A 157 5.24 14.91 12.58
C VAL A 157 4.63 13.54 12.29
N PRO A 158 3.91 13.37 11.17
CA PRO A 158 3.30 12.08 10.85
C PRO A 158 4.34 11.03 10.50
N ASN A 159 3.98 9.76 10.73
CA ASN A 159 4.70 8.62 10.17
C ASN A 159 4.07 8.19 8.83
N GLY A 160 4.72 7.25 8.13
CA GLY A 160 4.17 6.59 6.96
C GLY A 160 3.91 5.12 7.20
N HIS A 161 2.84 4.60 6.58
CA HIS A 161 2.55 3.18 6.53
C HIS A 161 2.33 2.79 5.07
N ILE A 162 2.94 1.70 4.62
CA ILE A 162 2.66 1.14 3.30
C ILE A 162 1.55 0.11 3.47
N VAL A 163 0.57 0.15 2.57
CA VAL A 163 -0.64 -0.66 2.65
C VAL A 163 -1.06 -1.16 1.27
N LEU A 164 -1.74 -2.31 1.22
CA LEU A 164 -2.32 -2.84 0.00
C LEU A 164 -3.78 -2.39 -0.16
N LEU A 165 -4.01 -1.35 -0.94
CA LEU A 165 -5.36 -0.88 -1.27
C LEU A 165 -6.09 -1.93 -2.12
N THR A 166 -7.33 -2.23 -1.75
CA THR A 166 -8.17 -3.27 -2.39
C THR A 166 -9.51 -2.75 -2.89
N HIS A 167 -9.88 -1.52 -2.53
CA HIS A 167 -11.11 -0.88 -2.93
C HIS A 167 -11.08 0.62 -2.65
N TYR A 168 -11.96 1.37 -3.33
CA TYR A 168 -12.30 2.75 -2.99
C TYR A 168 -13.82 2.91 -2.98
N GLY A 169 -14.31 3.81 -2.13
CA GLY A 169 -15.72 4.18 -2.01
C GLY A 169 -15.85 5.65 -1.61
N PHE A 170 -17.09 6.08 -1.49
CA PHE A 170 -17.44 7.42 -1.03
C PHE A 170 -18.34 7.27 0.19
N ASP A 171 -18.13 8.12 1.19
CA ASP A 171 -19.00 8.16 2.37
C ASP A 171 -20.31 8.91 2.07
N ALA A 172 -21.08 9.25 3.11
CA ALA A 172 -22.34 9.96 2.95
C ALA A 172 -22.18 11.43 2.52
N GLU A 173 -20.97 11.99 2.66
CA GLU A 173 -20.61 13.37 2.32
C GLU A 173 -19.84 13.45 0.98
N ASP A 174 -19.84 12.35 0.21
CA ASP A 174 -19.10 12.21 -1.05
C ASP A 174 -17.57 12.34 -0.89
N ARG A 175 -17.05 12.07 0.30
CA ARG A 175 -15.60 12.02 0.54
C ARG A 175 -15.05 10.66 0.16
N LEU A 176 -14.00 10.68 -0.65
CA LEU A 176 -13.31 9.48 -1.10
C LEU A 176 -12.59 8.80 0.07
N PHE A 177 -12.79 7.49 0.19
CA PHE A 177 -12.02 6.63 1.08
C PHE A 177 -11.52 5.37 0.35
N TYR A 178 -10.46 4.79 0.88
CA TYR A 178 -9.90 3.52 0.43
C TYR A 178 -10.06 2.44 1.50
N GLN A 179 -10.30 1.20 1.07
CA GLN A 179 -10.14 0.00 1.90
C GLN A 179 -8.80 -0.63 1.57
N PHE A 180 -8.08 -1.09 2.60
CA PHE A 180 -6.82 -1.78 2.43
C PHE A 180 -6.71 -3.01 3.33
N GLN A 181 -5.88 -3.94 2.88
CA GLN A 181 -5.53 -5.14 3.64
C GLN A 181 -4.41 -4.78 4.62
N GLU A 182 -4.59 -5.09 5.90
CA GLU A 182 -3.58 -4.85 6.91
C GLU A 182 -2.52 -5.97 6.98
N SER A 183 -1.43 -5.63 7.67
CA SER A 183 -0.31 -6.49 8.02
C SER A 183 -0.22 -6.76 9.53
N TYR A 184 -1.24 -6.39 10.32
CA TYR A 184 -1.31 -6.64 11.78
C TYR A 184 -2.25 -7.78 12.19
N GLY A 185 -2.53 -8.70 11.25
CA GLY A 185 -3.35 -9.88 11.51
C GLY A 185 -4.85 -9.69 11.26
N VAL A 186 -5.57 -10.81 11.31
CA VAL A 186 -7.01 -10.87 10.99
C VAL A 186 -7.89 -10.22 12.06
N GLU A 187 -7.39 -10.05 13.28
CA GLU A 187 -8.16 -9.42 14.37
C GLU A 187 -8.20 -7.88 14.26
N THR A 188 -7.37 -7.29 13.39
CA THR A 188 -7.35 -5.85 13.16
C THR A 188 -8.61 -5.38 12.44
N CYS A 189 -9.31 -4.41 13.00
CA CYS A 189 -10.43 -3.70 12.36
C CYS A 189 -11.50 -4.65 11.75
N ASP A 190 -11.72 -4.61 10.43
CA ASP A 190 -12.75 -5.37 9.72
C ASP A 190 -12.21 -6.69 9.16
N LYS A 191 -11.78 -7.57 10.06
CA LYS A 191 -11.16 -8.87 9.76
C LYS A 191 -9.86 -8.74 8.97
N GLY A 192 -8.94 -7.91 9.48
CA GLY A 192 -7.64 -7.56 8.89
C GLY A 192 -7.72 -6.60 7.70
N TYR A 193 -8.79 -5.81 7.64
CA TYR A 193 -8.94 -4.71 6.68
C TYR A 193 -9.27 -3.42 7.42
N ALA A 194 -8.72 -2.32 6.96
CA ALA A 194 -8.97 -0.98 7.49
C ALA A 194 -9.32 -0.02 6.35
N TYR A 195 -9.70 1.20 6.73
CA TYR A 195 -10.19 2.22 5.81
C TYR A 195 -9.52 3.56 6.11
N VAL A 196 -9.31 4.38 5.08
CA VAL A 196 -8.60 5.66 5.19
C VAL A 196 -9.14 6.65 4.16
N TYR A 197 -9.22 7.94 4.49
CA TYR A 197 -9.60 8.97 3.53
C TYR A 197 -8.50 9.21 2.48
N GLY A 198 -8.92 9.61 1.28
CA GLY A 198 -8.03 9.69 0.12
C GLY A 198 -6.98 10.80 0.18
N ASP A 199 -7.23 11.84 0.96
CA ASP A 199 -6.30 12.94 1.25
C ASP A 199 -5.08 12.51 2.09
N LEU A 200 -5.17 11.37 2.78
CA LEU A 200 -4.06 10.78 3.54
C LEU A 200 -3.21 9.81 2.70
N VAL A 201 -3.62 9.48 1.47
CA VAL A 201 -2.82 8.67 0.55
C VAL A 201 -1.84 9.58 -0.19
N THR A 202 -0.56 9.32 -0.03
CA THR A 202 0.49 10.22 -0.56
C THR A 202 1.25 9.66 -1.74
N HIS A 203 1.33 8.33 -1.84
CA HIS A 203 2.07 7.65 -2.90
C HIS A 203 1.35 6.37 -3.30
N PHE A 204 1.48 5.95 -4.56
CA PHE A 204 1.13 4.59 -4.97
C PHE A 204 2.08 4.06 -6.04
N VAL A 205 2.15 2.73 -6.16
CA VAL A 205 2.94 2.04 -7.19
C VAL A 205 2.06 1.68 -8.37
N ASP A 206 2.56 1.98 -9.57
CA ASP A 206 2.13 1.31 -10.80
C ASP A 206 3.16 0.24 -11.17
N MET A 207 2.68 -0.98 -11.42
CA MET A 207 3.49 -2.11 -11.86
C MET A 207 2.97 -2.63 -13.20
N VAL A 208 3.84 -2.60 -14.20
CA VAL A 208 3.63 -3.22 -15.49
C VAL A 208 4.36 -4.57 -15.49
N LEU A 209 3.62 -5.63 -15.79
CA LEU A 209 4.15 -6.98 -15.99
C LEU A 209 4.71 -7.12 -17.40
#